data_AF-A0A258CUB1-F1
#
_entry.id   AF-A0A258CUB1-F1
#
_cell.length_a   1.000
_cell.length_b   1.000
_cell.length_c   1.000
_cell.angle_alpha   90.00
_cell.angle_beta   90.00
_cell.angle_gamma   90.00
#
_symmetry.space_group_name_H-M   'P 1'
#
loop_
_entity.id
_entity.type
_entity.pdbx_description
1 polymer ?
#
loop_
_entity_poly.entity_id
_entity_poly.type
_entity_poly.pdbx_seq_one_letter_code
_entity_poly.pdbx_strand_id
1 'polypeptide(L)'
;MPEYLHRHAQFADLLRIVAEAKSIDLALVEKDYWIMHGLHGLQRLGLSFELKGGTSLSKGLGIIHRFSEDIDVRIEPDAGVATGRNHTKAAHIASREAFYDTLARTIVIDGFSLVERDRLFDDAPLFSGGIRLHYPTSGSPIAGLKDGILLEVGFANVQPNAPHTISSWAYEYALSAGVEVIDNRAVDVACYHPGYTLVEKLQAISTKFRRLRGGGEIPPNFMRHYYDVFC
;
A
#
# COMPACT_ATOMS: atom_id res chain seq x y z
N MET A 1 -11.61 27.85 2.88
CA MET A 1 -10.98 26.89 3.82
C MET A 1 -10.01 26.06 3.01
N PRO A 2 -8.87 25.64 3.55
CA PRO A 2 -7.97 24.74 2.83
C PRO A 2 -8.70 23.44 2.48
N GLU A 3 -8.45 22.92 1.28
CA GLU A 3 -8.99 21.64 0.81
C GLU A 3 -7.85 20.64 0.62
N TYR A 4 -8.18 19.36 0.42
CA TYR A 4 -7.18 18.38 -0.01
C TYR A 4 -6.67 18.74 -1.40
N LEU A 5 -5.40 18.43 -1.67
CA LEU A 5 -4.74 18.79 -2.92
C LEU A 5 -5.48 18.28 -4.17
N HIS A 6 -6.11 17.10 -4.09
CA HIS A 6 -6.90 16.52 -5.18
C HIS A 6 -8.23 17.25 -5.48
N ARG A 7 -8.67 18.16 -4.60
CA ARG A 7 -9.84 19.03 -4.82
C ARG A 7 -9.45 20.34 -5.50
N HIS A 8 -8.16 20.68 -5.52
CA HIS A 8 -7.68 21.90 -6.13
C HIS A 8 -7.87 21.86 -7.66
N ALA A 9 -8.39 22.94 -8.25
CA ALA A 9 -8.67 23.00 -9.69
C ALA A 9 -7.44 22.74 -10.58
N GLN A 10 -6.24 23.03 -10.07
CA GLN A 10 -4.96 22.82 -10.77
C GLN A 10 -4.27 21.50 -10.40
N PHE A 11 -4.94 20.56 -9.74
CA PHE A 11 -4.32 19.30 -9.31
C PHE A 11 -3.64 18.56 -10.48
N ALA A 12 -4.34 18.42 -11.61
CA ALA A 12 -3.78 17.76 -12.79
C ALA A 12 -2.55 18.48 -13.37
N ASP A 13 -2.52 19.82 -13.33
CA ASP A 13 -1.37 20.61 -13.78
C ASP A 13 -0.18 20.44 -12.84
N LEU A 14 -0.42 20.43 -11.53
CA LEU A 14 0.59 20.15 -10.53
C LEU A 14 1.19 18.75 -10.72
N LEU A 15 0.38 17.72 -10.96
CA LEU A 15 0.87 16.38 -11.23
C LEU A 15 1.82 16.36 -12.44
N ARG A 16 1.49 17.09 -13.51
CA ARG A 16 2.37 17.22 -14.70
C ARG A 16 3.68 17.93 -14.39
N ILE A 17 3.64 19.02 -13.63
CA ILE A 17 4.85 19.75 -13.19
C ILE A 17 5.75 18.83 -12.35
N VAL A 18 5.18 18.07 -11.41
CA VAL A 18 5.93 17.17 -10.54
C VAL A 18 6.51 16.00 -11.33
N ALA A 19 5.75 15.43 -12.26
CA ALA A 19 6.22 14.37 -13.17
C ALA A 19 7.42 14.82 -14.00
N GLU A 20 7.35 16.00 -14.61
CA GLU A 20 8.45 16.59 -15.37
C GLU A 20 9.67 16.84 -14.48
N ALA A 21 9.48 17.53 -13.35
CA ALA A 21 10.57 17.88 -12.44
C ALA A 21 11.29 16.65 -11.85
N LYS A 22 10.57 15.54 -11.64
CA LYS A 22 11.15 14.29 -11.13
C LYS A 22 11.60 13.33 -12.22
N SER A 23 11.30 13.60 -13.49
CA SER A 23 11.47 12.65 -14.58
C SER A 23 10.80 11.29 -14.28
N ILE A 24 9.60 11.35 -13.71
CA ILE A 24 8.76 10.19 -13.37
C ILE A 24 7.49 10.28 -14.20
N ASP A 25 6.96 9.13 -14.62
CA ASP A 25 5.70 9.09 -15.34
C ASP A 25 4.54 9.71 -14.51
N LEU A 26 3.70 10.52 -15.17
CA LEU A 26 2.55 11.20 -14.58
C LEU A 26 1.66 10.27 -13.77
N ALA A 27 1.33 9.07 -14.29
CA ALA A 27 0.44 8.17 -13.58
C ALA A 27 1.06 7.58 -12.31
N LEU A 28 2.41 7.48 -12.25
CA LEU A 28 3.12 7.06 -11.04
C LEU A 28 3.10 8.17 -9.99
N VAL A 29 3.25 9.43 -10.40
CA VAL A 29 3.12 10.58 -9.49
C VAL A 29 1.70 10.69 -8.94
N GLU A 30 0.70 10.52 -9.80
CA GLU A 30 -0.70 10.50 -9.39
C GLU A 30 -0.98 9.35 -8.42
N LYS A 31 -0.53 8.14 -8.75
CA LYS A 31 -0.73 6.97 -7.89
C LYS A 31 0.01 7.11 -6.56
N ASP A 32 1.22 7.67 -6.54
CA ASP A 32 1.95 8.01 -5.30
C ASP A 32 1.09 8.88 -4.39
N TYR A 33 0.48 9.94 -4.94
CA TYR A 33 -0.42 10.80 -4.17
C TYR A 33 -1.59 10.02 -3.56
N TRP A 34 -2.28 9.20 -4.34
CA TRP A 34 -3.43 8.45 -3.85
C TRP A 34 -3.05 7.36 -2.84
N ILE A 35 -1.89 6.72 -2.96
CA ILE A 35 -1.37 5.76 -1.95
C ILE A 35 -1.19 6.48 -0.61
N MET A 36 -0.55 7.66 -0.62
CA MET A 36 -0.33 8.41 0.61
C MET A 36 -1.64 8.95 1.19
N HIS A 37 -2.56 9.42 0.33
CA HIS A 37 -3.86 9.86 0.75
C HIS A 37 -4.71 8.72 1.35
N GLY A 38 -4.59 7.51 0.81
CA GLY A 38 -5.18 6.30 1.38
C GLY A 38 -4.67 6.01 2.79
N LEU A 39 -3.36 6.01 3.00
CA LEU A 39 -2.76 5.81 4.34
C LEU A 39 -3.23 6.87 5.34
N HIS A 40 -3.24 8.15 4.94
CA HIS A 40 -3.77 9.23 5.75
C HIS A 40 -5.26 9.01 6.08
N GLY A 41 -6.07 8.65 5.08
CA GLY A 41 -7.49 8.36 5.25
C GLY A 41 -7.76 7.22 6.24
N LEU A 42 -6.96 6.15 6.21
CA LEU A 42 -7.04 5.07 7.20
C LEU A 42 -6.84 5.61 8.63
N GLN A 43 -5.86 6.50 8.86
CA GLN A 43 -5.64 7.13 10.17
C GLN A 43 -6.82 8.03 10.57
N ARG A 44 -7.40 8.78 9.61
CA ARG A 44 -8.56 9.64 9.85
C ARG A 44 -9.82 8.86 10.24
N LEU A 45 -9.93 7.60 9.81
CA LEU A 45 -10.97 6.67 10.25
C LEU A 45 -10.72 6.07 11.64
N GLY A 46 -9.59 6.41 12.28
CA GLY A 46 -9.20 5.85 13.58
C GLY A 46 -8.63 4.44 13.51
N LEU A 47 -8.30 3.94 12.32
CA LEU A 47 -7.68 2.63 12.15
C LEU A 47 -6.20 2.71 12.53
N SER A 48 -5.79 1.87 13.48
CA SER A 48 -4.39 1.64 13.78
C SER A 48 -3.82 0.57 12.86
N PHE A 49 -2.71 0.85 12.20
CA PHE A 49 -2.08 -0.08 11.26
C PHE A 49 -0.56 0.01 11.27
N GLU A 50 0.06 -1.10 10.89
CA GLU A 50 1.50 -1.24 10.73
C GLU A 50 1.81 -1.48 9.25
N LEU A 51 2.74 -0.72 8.68
CA LEU A 51 3.10 -0.75 7.27
C LEU A 51 4.32 -1.65 7.04
N LYS A 52 4.25 -2.51 6.02
CA LYS A 52 5.34 -3.39 5.62
C LYS A 52 5.55 -3.35 4.10
N GLY A 53 6.39 -4.26 3.60
CA GLY A 53 6.54 -4.47 2.16
C GLY A 53 7.25 -3.31 1.44
N GLY A 54 6.98 -3.19 0.14
CA GLY A 54 7.68 -2.24 -0.73
C GLY A 54 7.43 -0.79 -0.35
N THR A 55 6.21 -0.45 0.06
CA THR A 55 5.80 0.92 0.37
C THR A 55 6.41 1.41 1.69
N SER A 56 6.56 0.52 2.69
CA SER A 56 7.34 0.81 3.88
C SER A 56 8.81 1.10 3.55
N LEU A 57 9.43 0.24 2.72
CA LEU A 57 10.83 0.40 2.31
C LEU A 57 11.07 1.67 1.49
N SER A 58 10.16 2.03 0.58
CA SER A 58 10.35 3.19 -0.31
C SER A 58 9.97 4.51 0.33
N LYS A 59 8.82 4.57 1.00
CA LYS A 59 8.24 5.83 1.49
C LYS A 59 8.49 6.08 2.98
N GLY A 60 8.48 5.02 3.79
CA GLY A 60 8.79 5.14 5.23
C GLY A 60 10.30 5.23 5.50
N LEU A 61 11.06 4.33 4.87
CA LEU A 61 12.49 4.15 5.16
C LEU A 61 13.43 4.74 4.10
N GLY A 62 12.94 5.04 2.88
CA GLY A 62 13.75 5.60 1.80
C GLY A 62 14.85 4.68 1.27
N ILE A 63 14.75 3.36 1.52
CA ILE A 63 15.79 2.37 1.19
C ILE A 63 15.71 1.96 -0.28
N ILE A 64 14.51 1.67 -0.80
CA ILE A 64 14.34 1.24 -2.20
C ILE A 64 13.90 2.41 -3.07
N HIS A 65 14.37 2.45 -4.33
CA HIS A 65 14.07 3.55 -5.26
C HIS A 65 13.09 3.18 -6.37
N ARG A 66 12.65 1.91 -6.43
CA ARG A 66 11.58 1.51 -7.35
C ARG A 66 10.21 1.93 -6.80
N PHE A 67 9.27 2.18 -7.70
CA PHE A 67 7.88 2.41 -7.31
C PHE A 67 7.25 1.17 -6.66
N SER A 68 6.41 1.38 -5.64
CA SER A 68 5.61 0.36 -4.98
C SER A 68 4.15 0.77 -5.07
N GLU A 69 3.37 0.01 -5.82
CA GLU A 69 2.00 0.36 -6.20
C GLU A 69 0.93 -0.14 -5.23
N ASP A 70 1.29 -1.11 -4.37
CA ASP A 70 0.41 -1.78 -3.42
C ASP A 70 0.69 -1.26 -1.98
N ILE A 71 -0.30 -1.34 -1.09
CA ILE A 71 -0.16 -1.02 0.33
C ILE A 71 -0.25 -2.33 1.11
N ASP A 72 0.87 -2.79 1.66
CA ASP A 72 0.92 -3.96 2.55
C ASP A 72 0.82 -3.50 4.01
N VAL A 73 -0.29 -3.82 4.69
CA VAL A 73 -0.49 -3.44 6.10
C VAL A 73 -0.91 -4.61 6.97
N ARG A 74 -0.66 -4.46 8.27
CA ARG A 74 -1.38 -5.18 9.32
C ARG A 74 -2.32 -4.20 10.00
N ILE A 75 -3.60 -4.55 10.03
CA ILE A 75 -4.63 -3.85 10.82
C ILE A 75 -5.02 -4.78 11.96
N GLU A 76 -5.12 -4.25 13.17
CA GLU A 76 -5.54 -5.04 14.32
C GLU A 76 -6.97 -5.55 14.07
N PRO A 77 -7.20 -6.87 14.09
CA PRO A 77 -8.52 -7.42 13.84
C PRO A 77 -9.43 -7.27 15.06
N ASP A 78 -10.74 -7.26 14.81
CA ASP A 78 -11.74 -7.31 15.88
C ASP A 78 -11.63 -8.60 16.71
N ALA A 79 -12.14 -8.53 17.95
CA ALA A 79 -12.24 -9.70 18.81
C ALA A 79 -13.06 -10.82 18.13
N GLY A 80 -12.45 -12.01 18.01
CA GLY A 80 -13.09 -13.19 17.40
C GLY A 80 -12.60 -13.54 15.99
N VAL A 81 -11.79 -12.69 15.35
CA VAL A 81 -11.13 -13.05 14.09
C VAL A 81 -9.98 -14.02 14.36
N ALA A 82 -10.00 -15.17 13.70
CA ALA A 82 -9.06 -16.25 13.95
C ALA A 82 -7.75 -16.06 13.17
N THR A 83 -6.73 -15.46 13.79
CA THR A 83 -5.45 -15.10 13.15
C THR A 83 -4.26 -16.02 13.45
N GLY A 84 -4.39 -16.94 14.40
CA GLY A 84 -3.34 -17.92 14.73
C GLY A 84 -2.98 -18.79 13.52
N ARG A 85 -1.68 -19.12 13.35
CA ARG A 85 -1.20 -19.90 12.20
C ARG A 85 -1.84 -21.30 12.08
N ASN A 86 -2.28 -21.87 13.20
CA ASN A 86 -3.00 -23.15 13.29
C ASN A 86 -4.52 -22.99 13.06
N HIS A 87 -5.03 -21.78 12.87
CA HIS A 87 -6.43 -21.51 12.65
C HIS A 87 -6.81 -21.75 11.18
N THR A 88 -6.98 -23.01 10.80
CA THR A 88 -7.22 -23.42 9.39
C THR A 88 -8.61 -23.99 9.11
N LYS A 89 -9.47 -24.14 10.14
CA LYS A 89 -10.85 -24.63 9.99
C LYS A 89 -11.70 -23.65 9.18
N ALA A 90 -12.76 -24.14 8.53
CA ALA A 90 -13.67 -23.33 7.73
C ALA A 90 -14.23 -22.11 8.48
N ALA A 91 -14.61 -22.27 9.76
CA ALA A 91 -15.08 -21.16 10.60
C ALA A 91 -14.02 -20.06 10.80
N HIS A 92 -12.73 -20.43 10.86
CA HIS A 92 -11.63 -19.47 10.99
C HIS A 92 -11.42 -18.68 9.69
N ILE A 93 -11.50 -19.36 8.56
CA ILE A 93 -11.44 -18.72 7.23
C ILE A 93 -12.61 -17.75 7.08
N ALA A 94 -13.83 -18.19 7.39
CA ALA A 94 -15.03 -17.35 7.35
C ALA A 94 -14.93 -16.11 8.27
N SER A 95 -14.31 -16.24 9.46
CA SER A 95 -14.11 -15.10 10.36
C SER A 95 -13.19 -14.03 9.76
N ARG A 96 -12.17 -14.43 8.99
CA ARG A 96 -11.23 -13.51 8.32
C ARG A 96 -11.86 -12.89 7.08
N GLU A 97 -12.62 -13.68 6.32
CA GLU A 97 -13.41 -13.18 5.20
C GLU A 97 -14.38 -12.08 5.65
N ALA A 98 -15.15 -12.34 6.72
CA ALA A 98 -16.09 -11.36 7.28
C ALA A 98 -15.39 -10.09 7.79
N PHE A 99 -14.18 -10.22 8.34
CA PHE A 99 -13.34 -9.08 8.72
C PHE A 99 -12.97 -8.23 7.50
N TYR A 100 -12.44 -8.83 6.42
CA TYR A 100 -12.08 -8.07 5.22
C TYR A 100 -13.30 -7.43 4.55
N ASP A 101 -14.42 -8.16 4.46
CA ASP A 101 -15.67 -7.63 3.89
C ASP A 101 -16.22 -6.46 4.71
N THR A 102 -16.08 -6.49 6.04
CA THR A 102 -16.46 -5.37 6.92
C THR A 102 -15.51 -4.19 6.74
N LEU A 103 -14.20 -4.45 6.71
CA LEU A 103 -13.20 -3.42 6.49
C LEU A 103 -13.42 -2.68 5.16
N ALA A 104 -13.74 -3.39 4.07
CA ALA A 104 -14.04 -2.79 2.78
C ALA A 104 -15.27 -1.86 2.83
N ARG A 105 -16.28 -2.16 3.66
CA ARG A 105 -17.45 -1.29 3.87
C ARG A 105 -17.15 -0.11 4.79
N THR A 106 -16.24 -0.27 5.74
CA THR A 106 -15.86 0.76 6.71
C THR A 106 -14.93 1.81 6.08
N ILE A 107 -14.07 1.42 5.14
CA ILE A 107 -13.16 2.34 4.48
C ILE A 107 -13.94 3.26 3.54
N VAL A 108 -14.16 4.48 4.02
CA VAL A 108 -14.74 5.59 3.25
C VAL A 108 -13.81 6.79 3.41
N ILE A 109 -13.03 7.07 2.37
CA ILE A 109 -11.99 8.11 2.37
C ILE A 109 -12.33 9.12 1.26
N ASP A 110 -12.22 10.42 1.56
CA ASP A 110 -12.48 11.48 0.59
C ASP A 110 -11.67 11.29 -0.71
N GLY A 111 -12.29 11.61 -1.85
CA GLY A 111 -11.63 11.52 -3.17
C GLY A 111 -11.57 10.12 -3.79
N PHE A 112 -11.69 9.03 -3.01
CA PHE A 112 -11.85 7.69 -3.59
C PHE A 112 -13.28 7.49 -4.11
N SER A 113 -13.42 6.99 -5.33
CA SER A 113 -14.69 6.82 -6.04
C SER A 113 -15.39 5.50 -5.71
N LEU A 114 -14.63 4.44 -5.40
CA LEU A 114 -15.15 3.13 -5.04
C LEU A 114 -14.14 2.41 -4.13
N VAL A 115 -14.64 1.73 -3.12
CA VAL A 115 -13.86 0.79 -2.30
C VAL A 115 -14.56 -0.55 -2.32
N GLU A 116 -13.84 -1.61 -2.70
CA GLU A 116 -14.41 -2.94 -2.86
C GLU A 116 -13.45 -4.07 -2.49
N ARG A 117 -13.99 -5.26 -2.27
CA ARG A 117 -13.19 -6.46 -2.05
C ARG A 117 -12.53 -6.91 -3.35
N ASP A 118 -11.22 -7.05 -3.32
CA ASP A 118 -10.42 -7.63 -4.39
C ASP A 118 -9.93 -9.01 -3.98
N ARG A 119 -10.75 -10.01 -4.32
CA ARG A 119 -10.53 -11.41 -3.95
C ARG A 119 -9.45 -12.09 -4.81
N LEU A 120 -8.91 -11.41 -5.83
CA LEU A 120 -7.86 -11.98 -6.68
C LEU A 120 -6.54 -12.18 -5.92
N PHE A 121 -6.32 -11.38 -4.88
CA PHE A 121 -5.10 -11.38 -4.05
C PHE A 121 -5.27 -12.10 -2.72
N ASP A 122 -6.45 -12.66 -2.46
CA ASP A 122 -6.71 -13.48 -1.30
C ASP A 122 -5.87 -14.77 -1.38
N ASP A 123 -5.20 -15.14 -0.29
CA ASP A 123 -4.66 -16.49 -0.17
C ASP A 123 -5.77 -17.47 0.25
N ALA A 124 -5.68 -18.73 -0.14
CA ALA A 124 -6.72 -19.73 0.16
C ALA A 124 -7.10 -19.83 1.66
N PRO A 125 -6.16 -19.74 2.63
CA PRO A 125 -6.53 -19.70 4.03
C PRO A 125 -6.93 -18.30 4.53
N LEU A 126 -6.92 -17.25 3.71
CA LEU A 126 -7.27 -15.86 4.05
C LEU A 126 -6.41 -15.24 5.17
N PHE A 127 -5.14 -15.62 5.29
CA PHE A 127 -4.19 -14.88 6.13
C PHE A 127 -3.77 -13.53 5.52
N SER A 128 -4.07 -13.32 4.24
CA SER A 128 -3.97 -12.04 3.54
C SER A 128 -5.22 -11.82 2.68
N GLY A 129 -5.73 -10.59 2.64
CA GLY A 129 -6.90 -10.23 1.84
C GLY A 129 -6.81 -8.85 1.20
N GLY A 130 -7.31 -8.74 -0.03
CA GLY A 130 -7.18 -7.54 -0.86
C GLY A 130 -8.40 -6.60 -0.83
N ILE A 131 -8.20 -5.31 -0.61
CA ILE A 131 -9.24 -4.28 -0.79
C ILE A 131 -8.75 -3.32 -1.88
N ARG A 132 -9.58 -3.05 -2.88
CA ARG A 132 -9.26 -2.12 -3.97
C ARG A 132 -9.86 -0.76 -3.65
N LEU A 133 -9.02 0.27 -3.69
CA LEU A 133 -9.42 1.67 -3.57
C LEU A 133 -9.28 2.33 -4.94
N HIS A 134 -10.39 2.71 -5.54
CA HIS A 134 -10.46 3.37 -6.84
C HIS A 134 -10.50 4.88 -6.67
N TYR A 135 -9.78 5.60 -7.53
CA TYR A 135 -9.70 7.05 -7.50
C TYR A 135 -9.87 7.61 -8.93
N PRO A 136 -10.35 8.85 -9.10
CA PRO A 136 -10.38 9.50 -10.41
C PRO A 136 -8.97 9.63 -10.99
N THR A 137 -8.75 9.08 -12.18
CA THR A 137 -7.47 9.22 -12.92
C THR A 137 -7.49 10.46 -13.81
N SER A 138 -6.38 11.21 -13.80
CA SER A 138 -6.15 12.38 -14.64
C SER A 138 -5.50 12.02 -15.98
N GLY A 139 -5.00 10.78 -16.11
CA GLY A 139 -4.24 10.30 -17.26
C GLY A 139 -4.80 9.03 -17.91
N SER A 140 -4.19 8.64 -19.02
CA SER A 140 -4.48 7.37 -19.69
C SER A 140 -3.87 6.19 -18.92
N PRO A 141 -4.50 5.00 -18.96
CA PRO A 141 -3.93 3.80 -18.37
C PRO A 141 -2.55 3.49 -18.96
N ILE A 142 -1.63 3.05 -18.09
CA ILE A 142 -0.28 2.64 -18.49
C ILE A 142 -0.19 1.13 -18.45
N ALA A 143 0.41 0.55 -19.50
CA ALA A 143 0.67 -0.88 -19.56
C ALA A 143 1.51 -1.32 -18.35
N GLY A 144 0.98 -2.27 -17.57
CA GLY A 144 1.65 -2.82 -16.39
C GLY A 144 1.40 -2.09 -15.07
N LEU A 145 0.69 -0.95 -15.06
CA LEU A 145 0.22 -0.31 -13.85
C LEU A 145 -1.17 -0.84 -13.50
N LYS A 146 -1.35 -1.39 -12.29
CA LYS A 146 -2.68 -1.86 -11.86
C LYS A 146 -3.65 -0.71 -11.72
N ASP A 147 -4.92 -0.95 -12.06
CA ASP A 147 -6.00 -0.02 -11.75
C ASP A 147 -6.25 0.06 -10.23
N GLY A 148 -6.58 1.26 -9.75
CA GLY A 148 -6.72 1.60 -8.33
C GLY A 148 -5.51 1.20 -7.45
N ILE A 149 -5.72 1.22 -6.14
CA ILE A 149 -4.74 0.86 -5.12
C ILE A 149 -5.15 -0.44 -4.47
N LEU A 150 -4.26 -1.43 -4.44
CA LEU A 150 -4.47 -2.63 -3.66
C LEU A 150 -4.00 -2.36 -2.23
N LEU A 151 -4.94 -2.36 -1.30
CA LEU A 151 -4.67 -2.48 0.13
C LEU A 151 -4.68 -3.97 0.50
N GLU A 152 -3.49 -4.55 0.65
CA GLU A 152 -3.32 -5.92 1.12
C GLU A 152 -3.22 -5.93 2.64
N VAL A 153 -4.22 -6.52 3.29
CA VAL A 153 -4.31 -6.59 4.75
C VAL A 153 -3.98 -8.00 5.18
N GLY A 154 -2.98 -8.15 6.06
CA GLY A 154 -2.61 -9.45 6.61
C GLY A 154 -2.41 -9.44 8.12
N PHE A 155 -2.21 -10.63 8.69
CA PHE A 155 -2.09 -10.82 10.15
C PHE A 155 -0.67 -11.12 10.64
N ALA A 156 0.31 -11.14 9.74
CA ALA A 156 1.70 -11.40 10.11
C ALA A 156 2.23 -10.31 11.05
N ASN A 157 2.93 -10.71 12.11
CA ASN A 157 3.52 -9.78 13.08
C ASN A 157 4.46 -8.78 12.37
N VAL A 158 4.28 -7.49 12.63
CA VAL A 158 5.08 -6.39 12.03
C VAL A 158 5.94 -5.72 13.11
N GLN A 159 6.40 -6.49 14.09
CA GLN A 159 7.29 -6.04 15.17
C GLN A 159 8.67 -6.72 15.05
N PRO A 160 9.79 -5.98 15.22
CA PRO A 160 9.86 -4.57 15.60
C PRO A 160 9.52 -3.61 14.45
N ASN A 161 8.97 -2.44 14.80
CA ASN A 161 8.74 -1.33 13.88
C ASN A 161 9.14 0.01 14.51
N ALA A 162 9.20 1.04 13.67
CA ALA A 162 9.46 2.43 14.08
C ALA A 162 8.45 3.38 13.40
N PRO A 163 8.04 4.47 14.05
CA PRO A 163 7.13 5.45 13.46
C PRO A 163 7.85 6.29 12.39
N HIS A 164 7.22 6.47 11.24
CA HIS A 164 7.69 7.36 10.18
C HIS A 164 6.53 8.21 9.64
N THR A 165 6.79 9.49 9.39
CA THR A 165 5.85 10.33 8.63
C THR A 165 6.09 10.13 7.14
N ILE A 166 5.03 9.79 6.42
CA ILE A 166 5.08 9.44 5.00
C ILE A 166 4.28 10.46 4.19
N SER A 167 4.85 10.94 3.07
CA SER A 167 4.26 11.96 2.21
C SER A 167 4.27 11.59 0.74
N SER A 168 3.52 12.32 -0.10
CA SER A 168 3.53 12.16 -1.55
C SER A 168 4.38 13.22 -2.22
N TRP A 169 4.92 12.91 -3.40
CA TRP A 169 5.70 13.88 -4.18
C TRP A 169 4.89 15.13 -4.54
N ALA A 170 3.59 14.95 -4.84
CA ALA A 170 2.71 16.07 -5.17
C ALA A 170 2.45 16.96 -3.96
N TYR A 171 2.23 16.38 -2.78
CA TYR A 171 2.06 17.13 -1.54
C TYR A 171 3.35 17.88 -1.15
N GLU A 172 4.51 17.19 -1.18
CA GLU A 172 5.80 17.81 -0.87
C GLU A 172 6.11 19.00 -1.80
N TYR A 173 5.81 18.86 -3.09
CA TYR A 173 5.99 19.95 -4.03
C TYR A 173 5.07 21.13 -3.73
N ALA A 174 3.77 20.88 -3.51
CA ALA A 174 2.80 21.92 -3.16
C ALA A 174 3.21 22.66 -1.88
N LEU A 175 3.65 21.93 -0.86
CA LEU A 175 4.15 22.49 0.39
C LEU A 175 5.40 23.37 0.16
N SER A 176 6.36 22.90 -0.64
CA SER A 176 7.57 23.66 -0.97
C SER A 176 7.29 24.94 -1.75
N ALA A 177 6.20 24.96 -2.53
CA ALA A 177 5.72 26.11 -3.29
C ALA A 177 4.83 27.06 -2.45
N GLY A 178 4.59 26.76 -1.17
CA GLY A 178 3.75 27.59 -0.29
C GLY A 178 2.25 27.53 -0.60
N VAL A 179 1.79 26.45 -1.25
CA VAL A 179 0.37 26.25 -1.53
C VAL A 179 -0.34 25.82 -0.25
N GLU A 180 -1.37 26.57 0.17
CA GLU A 180 -2.18 26.22 1.34
C GLU A 180 -3.16 25.10 1.02
N VAL A 181 -2.89 23.90 1.54
CA VAL A 181 -3.73 22.70 1.42
C VAL A 181 -3.79 21.96 2.75
N ILE A 182 -4.81 21.10 2.92
CA ILE A 182 -4.90 20.22 4.07
C ILE A 182 -3.68 19.27 4.06
N ASP A 183 -2.99 19.17 5.21
CA ASP A 183 -1.94 18.19 5.42
C ASP A 183 -2.51 16.77 5.38
N ASN A 184 -2.22 16.07 4.29
CA ASN A 184 -2.63 14.69 4.08
C ASN A 184 -1.45 13.71 4.15
N ARG A 185 -0.38 14.07 4.87
CA ARG A 185 0.66 13.10 5.24
C ARG A 185 0.11 12.06 6.19
N ALA A 186 0.63 10.84 6.11
CA ALA A 186 0.39 9.81 7.09
C ALA A 186 1.47 9.91 8.17
N VAL A 187 1.10 10.32 9.39
CA VAL A 187 2.04 10.69 10.46
C VAL A 187 2.26 9.51 11.39
N ASP A 188 3.50 9.28 11.83
CA ASP A 188 3.86 8.23 12.78
C ASP A 188 3.37 6.82 12.38
N VAL A 189 3.40 6.50 11.09
CA VAL A 189 3.07 5.17 10.59
C VAL A 189 4.15 4.19 11.03
N ALA A 190 3.76 3.16 11.76
CA ALA A 190 4.64 2.10 12.23
C ALA A 190 5.18 1.28 11.05
N CYS A 191 6.40 1.57 10.61
CA CYS A 191 7.08 0.91 9.50
C CYS A 191 7.94 -0.25 9.99
N TYR A 192 7.76 -1.42 9.36
CA TYR A 192 8.46 -2.63 9.74
C TYR A 192 9.98 -2.49 9.62
N HIS A 193 10.71 -3.06 10.58
CA HIS A 193 12.17 -2.94 10.60
C HIS A 193 12.81 -3.54 9.33
N PRO A 194 13.73 -2.80 8.65
CA PRO A 194 14.29 -3.23 7.37
C PRO A 194 15.08 -4.54 7.47
N GLY A 195 15.77 -4.79 8.58
CA GLY A 195 16.49 -6.05 8.79
C GLY A 195 15.58 -7.29 8.84
N TYR A 196 14.34 -7.16 9.33
CA TYR A 196 13.38 -8.26 9.31
C TYR A 196 12.77 -8.43 7.92
N THR A 197 12.45 -7.31 7.27
CA THR A 197 12.01 -7.29 5.87
C THR A 197 13.05 -7.96 4.96
N LEU A 198 14.35 -7.71 5.15
CA LEU A 198 15.45 -8.36 4.42
C LEU A 198 15.37 -9.88 4.52
N VAL A 199 15.21 -10.41 5.73
CA VAL A 199 15.10 -11.86 5.96
C VAL A 199 13.87 -12.44 5.26
N GLU A 200 12.72 -11.76 5.32
CA GLU A 200 11.50 -12.17 4.61
C GLU A 200 11.71 -12.18 3.08
N LYS A 201 12.39 -11.17 2.53
CA LYS A 201 12.71 -11.09 1.09
C LYS A 201 13.65 -12.21 0.66
N LEU A 202 14.70 -12.50 1.43
CA LEU A 202 15.61 -13.62 1.18
C LEU A 202 14.87 -14.97 1.21
N GLN A 203 13.97 -15.16 2.17
CA GLN A 203 13.13 -16.36 2.25
C GLN A 203 12.18 -16.47 1.05
N ALA A 204 11.57 -15.35 0.63
CA ALA A 204 10.71 -15.30 -0.55
C ALA A 204 11.50 -15.65 -1.83
N ILE A 205 12.72 -15.11 -1.97
CA ILE A 205 13.64 -15.44 -3.05
C ILE A 205 13.92 -16.94 -3.10
N SER A 206 14.40 -17.51 -1.99
CA SER A 206 14.72 -18.93 -1.88
C SER A 206 13.52 -19.84 -2.19
N THR A 207 12.34 -19.49 -1.68
CA THR A 207 11.11 -20.27 -1.89
C THR A 207 10.65 -20.24 -3.34
N LYS A 208 10.59 -19.05 -3.96
CA LYS A 208 10.17 -18.89 -5.36
C LYS A 208 11.19 -19.50 -6.32
N PHE A 209 12.49 -19.38 -6.04
CA PHE A 209 13.54 -20.01 -6.85
C PHE A 209 13.44 -21.54 -6.85
N ARG A 210 13.15 -22.17 -5.70
CA ARG A 210 12.93 -23.62 -5.64
C ARG A 210 11.73 -24.07 -6.48
N ARG A 211 10.63 -23.30 -6.48
CA ARG A 211 9.46 -23.57 -7.33
C ARG A 211 9.80 -23.46 -8.82
N LEU A 212 10.55 -22.44 -9.21
CA LEU A 212 11.04 -22.27 -10.59
C LEU A 212 11.90 -23.47 -11.02
N ARG A 213 12.84 -23.91 -10.17
CA ARG A 213 13.66 -25.11 -10.45
C ARG A 213 12.83 -26.40 -10.57
N GLY A 214 11.66 -26.44 -9.95
CA GLY A 214 10.71 -27.56 -10.04
C GLY A 214 9.82 -27.53 -11.28
N GLY A 215 10.06 -26.62 -12.24
CA GLY A 215 9.27 -26.49 -13.47
C GLY A 215 8.13 -25.47 -13.38
N GLY A 216 8.04 -24.69 -12.30
CA GLY A 216 7.09 -23.59 -12.21
C GLY A 216 7.52 -22.38 -13.05
N GLU A 217 6.57 -21.53 -13.41
CA GLU A 217 6.85 -20.26 -14.08
C GLU A 217 7.48 -19.23 -13.14
N ILE A 218 8.15 -18.23 -13.70
CA ILE A 218 8.66 -17.08 -12.92
C ILE A 218 7.45 -16.33 -12.36
N PRO A 219 7.29 -16.23 -11.03
CA PRO A 219 6.15 -15.51 -10.47
C PRO A 219 6.21 -14.03 -10.84
N PRO A 220 5.05 -13.37 -11.02
CA PRO A 220 5.00 -11.92 -11.12
C PRO A 220 5.76 -11.27 -9.96
N ASN A 221 6.41 -10.14 -10.24
CA ASN A 221 7.19 -9.36 -9.27
C ASN A 221 8.36 -10.12 -8.63
N PHE A 222 8.81 -11.25 -9.16
CA PHE A 222 9.91 -12.01 -8.58
C PHE A 222 11.22 -11.20 -8.52
N MET A 223 11.53 -10.45 -9.58
CA MET A 223 12.72 -9.60 -9.66
C MET A 223 12.69 -8.43 -8.67
N ARG A 224 11.50 -7.96 -8.26
CA ARG A 224 11.37 -6.91 -7.26
C ARG A 224 12.00 -7.32 -5.92
N HIS A 225 11.96 -8.61 -5.55
CA HIS A 225 12.58 -9.09 -4.31
C HIS A 225 14.10 -9.00 -4.35
N TYR A 226 14.73 -9.31 -5.49
CA TYR A 226 16.18 -9.16 -5.65
C TYR A 226 16.60 -7.70 -5.58
N TYR A 227 15.84 -6.82 -6.24
CA TYR A 227 16.08 -5.38 -6.16
C TYR A 227 15.98 -4.86 -4.72
N ASP A 228 14.93 -5.25 -3.98
CA ASP A 228 14.73 -4.84 -2.58
C ASP A 228 15.84 -5.33 -1.65
N VAL A 229 16.52 -6.43 -1.98
CA VAL A 229 17.67 -6.97 -1.21
C VAL A 229 18.98 -6.29 -1.60
N PHE A 230 19.09 -5.80 -2.84
CA PHE A 230 20.28 -5.13 -3.34
C PHE A 230 20.44 -3.71 -2.76
N CYS A 231 19.32 -2.99 -2.61
CA CYS A 231 19.26 -1.69 -1.95
C CYS A 231 19.54 -1.80 -0.45
#